data_AF-A0AAW3QTW7-F1
#
_entry.id   AF-A0AAW3QTW7-F1
#
_cell.length_a   1.000
_cell.length_b   1.000
_cell.length_c   1.000
_cell.angle_alpha   90.00
_cell.angle_beta   90.00
_cell.angle_gamma   90.00
#
_symmetry.space_group_name_H-M   'P 1'
#
loop_
_entity.id
_entity.type
_entity.pdbx_description
1 polymer ?
#
loop_
_entity_poly.entity_id
_entity_poly.type
_entity_poly.pdbx_seq_one_letter_code
_entity_poly.pdbx_strand_id
1 'polypeptide(L)'
;MMSSPARTGTDLLVRPAQSLDREGIWRLLSPVLRKGETYALPRHWGRRQALAYWMNVEHRVYVAQTRDHEIVGTFYLQSNQKGGGSHISNAGFVARSGFGAGRLMAEEALAEAAKLGFRAMQFNFVVSSNLRAVALWKSLGFRVIGTLPGAFDHPSKGYVDALVMWKDLLPPGV
;
A
#
# COMPACT_ATOMS: atom_id res chain seq x y z
N MET A 1 -28.24 -28.82 1.33
CA MET A 1 -27.05 -28.03 1.73
C MET A 1 -26.14 -27.91 0.52
N MET A 2 -26.27 -26.84 -0.26
CA MET A 2 -25.43 -26.60 -1.44
C MET A 2 -24.12 -25.96 -0.98
N SER A 3 -23.02 -26.72 -1.09
CA SER A 3 -21.67 -26.20 -0.93
C SER A 3 -21.41 -25.13 -1.98
N SER A 4 -21.13 -23.90 -1.53
CA SER A 4 -20.72 -22.80 -2.40
C SER A 4 -19.37 -23.13 -3.03
N PRO A 5 -19.18 -22.95 -4.35
CA PRO A 5 -17.93 -23.30 -5.00
C PRO A 5 -16.82 -22.35 -4.54
N ALA A 6 -15.64 -22.91 -4.28
CA ALA A 6 -14.43 -22.15 -3.98
C ALA A 6 -14.11 -21.21 -5.15
N ARG A 7 -13.97 -19.91 -4.85
CA ARG A 7 -13.61 -18.86 -5.82
C ARG A 7 -12.16 -19.04 -6.27
N THR A 8 -11.96 -19.77 -7.37
CA THR A 8 -10.68 -19.89 -8.07
C THR A 8 -10.60 -18.89 -9.22
N GLY A 9 -9.57 -18.03 -9.21
CA GLY A 9 -9.26 -17.04 -10.24
C GLY A 9 -9.76 -15.64 -9.91
N THR A 10 -8.92 -14.79 -9.33
CA THR A 10 -9.29 -13.41 -8.98
C THR A 10 -9.42 -12.55 -10.23
N ASP A 11 -10.66 -12.36 -10.69
CA ASP A 11 -11.06 -11.33 -11.63
C ASP A 11 -10.97 -9.93 -11.00
N LEU A 12 -9.74 -9.52 -10.71
CA LEU A 12 -9.45 -8.18 -10.24
C LEU A 12 -8.81 -7.37 -11.36
N LEU A 13 -9.35 -6.18 -11.57
CA LEU A 13 -8.77 -5.16 -12.43
C LEU A 13 -8.09 -4.10 -11.56
N VAL A 14 -6.80 -3.89 -11.75
CA VAL A 14 -6.09 -2.73 -11.22
C VAL A 14 -6.14 -1.62 -12.25
N ARG A 15 -6.65 -0.44 -11.86
CA ARG A 15 -6.78 0.72 -12.75
C ARG A 15 -6.55 2.04 -12.00
N PRO A 16 -6.23 3.15 -12.69
CA PRO A 16 -6.22 4.47 -12.08
C PRO A 16 -7.53 4.78 -11.37
N ALA A 17 -7.44 5.40 -10.20
CA ALA A 17 -8.57 5.84 -9.42
C ALA A 17 -9.20 7.08 -10.06
N GLN A 18 -10.53 7.15 -10.00
CA GLN A 18 -11.33 8.26 -10.48
C GLN A 18 -12.04 8.95 -9.31
N SER A 19 -12.61 10.14 -9.55
CA SER A 19 -13.37 10.87 -8.53
C SER A 19 -14.55 10.07 -7.96
N LEU A 20 -15.14 9.17 -8.75
CA LEU A 20 -16.23 8.28 -8.34
C LEU A 20 -15.78 7.19 -7.36
N ASP A 21 -14.49 6.83 -7.32
CA ASP A 21 -13.96 5.79 -6.42
C ASP A 21 -13.77 6.27 -4.98
N ARG A 22 -13.94 7.57 -4.71
CA ARG A 22 -13.69 8.20 -3.38
C ARG A 22 -14.45 7.53 -2.24
N GLU A 23 -15.68 7.06 -2.50
CA GLU A 23 -16.46 6.32 -1.50
C GLU A 23 -15.87 4.93 -1.24
N GLY A 24 -15.47 4.20 -2.28
CA GLY A 24 -14.82 2.90 -2.16
C GLY A 24 -13.49 2.99 -1.40
N ILE A 25 -12.66 3.98 -1.76
CA ILE A 25 -11.39 4.26 -1.08
C ILE A 25 -11.62 4.61 0.38
N TRP A 26 -12.61 5.47 0.70
CA TRP A 26 -12.92 5.80 2.09
C TRP A 26 -13.36 4.58 2.91
N ARG A 27 -14.22 3.72 2.34
CA ARG A 27 -14.65 2.47 3.00
C ARG A 27 -13.48 1.53 3.31
N LEU A 28 -12.42 1.55 2.50
CA LEU A 28 -11.18 0.81 2.77
C LEU A 28 -10.30 1.48 3.83
N LEU A 29 -10.10 2.80 3.74
CA LEU A 29 -9.20 3.55 4.64
C LEU A 29 -9.73 3.66 6.06
N SER A 30 -11.03 3.93 6.22
CA SER A 30 -11.66 4.16 7.51
C SER A 30 -11.33 3.08 8.55
N PRO A 31 -11.59 1.77 8.31
CA PRO A 31 -11.29 0.74 9.29
C PRO A 31 -9.79 0.60 9.58
N VAL A 32 -8.91 0.84 8.60
CA VAL A 32 -7.46 0.79 8.80
C VAL A 32 -7.01 1.91 9.74
N LEU A 33 -7.49 3.14 9.52
CA LEU A 33 -7.17 4.29 10.37
C LEU A 33 -7.73 4.11 11.79
N ARG A 34 -8.97 3.61 11.93
CA ARG A 34 -9.59 3.39 13.25
C ARG A 34 -8.84 2.34 14.07
N LYS A 35 -8.40 1.26 13.41
CA LYS A 35 -7.54 0.24 14.01
C LYS A 35 -6.19 0.83 14.41
N GLY A 36 -5.55 1.61 13.53
CA GLY A 36 -4.29 2.29 13.84
C GLY A 36 -3.10 1.35 14.00
N GLU A 37 -3.11 0.19 13.33
CA GLU A 37 -2.11 -0.86 13.52
C GLU A 37 -1.00 -0.84 12.45
N THR A 38 -1.21 -0.13 11.33
CA THR A 38 -0.36 -0.28 10.14
C THR A 38 0.09 1.04 9.50
N TYR A 39 -0.50 2.17 9.86
CA TYR A 39 -0.14 3.50 9.37
C TYR A 39 0.08 4.44 10.54
N ALA A 40 1.17 5.21 10.49
CA ALA A 40 1.43 6.33 11.39
C ALA A 40 0.59 7.56 11.02
N LEU A 41 -0.73 7.37 10.95
CA LEU A 41 -1.71 8.41 10.64
C LEU A 41 -2.71 8.55 11.80
N PRO A 42 -3.24 9.75 12.07
CA PRO A 42 -4.17 9.95 13.17
C PRO A 42 -5.44 9.10 13.05
N ARG A 43 -5.73 8.32 14.09
CA ARG A 43 -6.87 7.38 14.13
C ARG A 43 -8.22 8.06 14.02
N HIS A 44 -8.31 9.33 14.40
CA HIS A 44 -9.54 10.12 14.41
C HIS A 44 -9.79 10.86 13.08
N TRP A 45 -8.90 10.75 12.08
CA TRP A 45 -9.11 11.41 10.80
C TRP A 45 -10.46 11.04 10.19
N GLY A 46 -11.20 12.07 9.79
CA GLY A 46 -12.44 11.94 9.05
C GLY A 46 -12.19 11.70 7.56
N ARG A 47 -13.27 11.41 6.83
CA ARG A 47 -13.25 11.15 5.38
C ARG A 47 -12.45 12.18 4.60
N ARG A 48 -12.66 13.48 4.88
CA ARG A 48 -12.01 14.57 4.14
C ARG A 48 -10.49 14.53 4.28
N GLN A 49 -9.98 14.36 5.51
CA GLN A 49 -8.54 14.32 5.79
C GLN A 49 -7.90 13.07 5.17
N ALA A 50 -8.52 11.90 5.37
CA ALA A 50 -8.03 10.64 4.81
C ALA A 50 -7.96 10.68 3.28
N LEU A 51 -9.01 11.18 2.61
CA LEU A 51 -9.02 11.30 1.15
C LEU A 51 -8.07 12.38 0.63
N ALA A 52 -7.90 13.50 1.36
CA ALA A 52 -6.93 14.53 0.96
C ALA A 52 -5.48 14.03 1.04
N TYR A 53 -5.17 13.22 2.06
CA TYR A 53 -3.87 12.54 2.16
C TYR A 53 -3.71 11.48 1.05
N TRP A 54 -4.66 10.55 0.94
CA TRP A 54 -4.52 9.40 0.05
C TRP A 54 -4.55 9.78 -1.43
N MET A 55 -5.43 10.72 -1.78
CA MET A 55 -5.62 11.23 -3.15
C MET A 55 -4.99 12.61 -3.34
N ASN A 56 -3.84 12.84 -2.71
CA ASN A 56 -3.04 14.03 -2.94
C ASN A 56 -2.66 14.14 -4.43
N VAL A 57 -2.53 15.36 -4.96
CA VAL A 57 -2.16 15.60 -6.36
C VAL A 57 -0.77 15.06 -6.73
N GLU A 58 0.14 14.93 -5.76
CA GLU A 58 1.46 14.34 -5.96
C GLU A 58 1.40 12.80 -6.07
N HIS A 59 0.25 12.19 -5.74
CA HIS A 59 0.04 10.76 -5.80
C HIS A 59 -0.60 10.32 -7.12
N ARG A 60 -0.06 9.25 -7.71
CA ARG A 60 -0.77 8.42 -8.69
C ARG A 60 -1.55 7.36 -7.94
N VAL A 61 -2.88 7.48 -7.90
CA VAL A 61 -3.73 6.58 -7.12
C VAL A 61 -4.39 5.55 -8.03
N TYR A 62 -4.42 4.30 -7.57
CA TYR A 62 -5.01 3.17 -8.26
C TYR A 62 -5.98 2.45 -7.32
N VAL A 63 -6.91 1.72 -7.91
CA VAL A 63 -7.86 0.84 -7.22
C VAL A 63 -7.82 -0.55 -7.83
N ALA A 64 -7.99 -1.57 -6.97
CA ALA A 64 -8.30 -2.92 -7.38
C ALA A 64 -9.83 -3.11 -7.30
N GLN A 65 -10.44 -3.49 -8.42
CA GLN A 65 -11.88 -3.59 -8.58
C GLN A 65 -12.29 -5.01 -9.01
N THR A 66 -13.39 -5.54 -8.47
CA THR A 66 -13.99 -6.81 -8.91
C THR A 66 -14.81 -6.63 -10.20
N ARG A 67 -15.24 -7.74 -10.84
CA ARG A 67 -16.19 -7.68 -11.97
C ARG A 67 -17.48 -6.93 -11.64
N ASP A 68 -18.00 -7.08 -10.42
CA ASP A 68 -19.20 -6.38 -9.93
C ASP A 68 -18.93 -4.92 -9.53
N HIS A 69 -17.82 -4.35 -10.01
CA HIS A 69 -17.40 -2.98 -9.78
C HIS A 69 -17.10 -2.60 -8.32
N GLU A 70 -16.92 -3.58 -7.43
CA GLU A 70 -16.58 -3.31 -6.03
C GLU A 70 -15.09 -2.98 -5.86
N ILE A 71 -14.78 -1.88 -5.16
CA ILE A 71 -13.40 -1.51 -4.83
C ILE A 71 -12.94 -2.30 -3.61
N VAL A 72 -11.94 -3.17 -3.81
CA VAL A 72 -11.43 -4.09 -2.79
C VAL A 72 -9.98 -3.83 -2.41
N GLY A 73 -9.32 -2.91 -3.09
CA GLY A 73 -8.00 -2.43 -2.74
C GLY A 73 -7.73 -1.06 -3.34
N THR A 74 -6.76 -0.36 -2.77
CA THR A 74 -6.22 0.87 -3.31
C THR A 74 -4.75 0.98 -2.96
N PHE A 75 -3.99 1.61 -3.84
CA PHE A 75 -2.65 2.09 -3.52
C PHE A 75 -2.42 3.45 -4.15
N TYR A 76 -1.45 4.18 -3.60
CA TYR A 76 -0.86 5.32 -4.27
C TYR A 76 0.61 5.03 -4.59
N LEU A 77 1.12 5.68 -5.63
CA LEU A 77 2.52 5.69 -6.04
C LEU A 77 2.98 7.13 -6.19
N GLN A 78 4.16 7.45 -5.67
CA GLN A 78 4.76 8.79 -5.73
C GLN A 78 6.29 8.72 -5.71
N SER A 79 6.96 9.84 -5.97
CA SER A 79 8.35 10.00 -5.56
C SER A 79 8.44 10.02 -4.04
N ASN A 80 9.38 9.27 -3.48
CA ASN A 80 9.60 9.20 -2.03
C ASN A 80 10.14 10.52 -1.47
N GLN A 81 10.91 11.23 -2.28
CA GLN A 81 11.50 12.53 -1.98
C GLN A 81 11.37 13.45 -3.20
N LYS A 82 11.55 14.75 -2.99
CA LYS A 82 11.59 15.75 -4.07
C LYS A 82 13.02 15.92 -4.61
N GLY A 83 13.18 16.69 -5.68
CA GLY A 83 14.50 17.11 -6.20
C GLY A 83 15.45 15.93 -6.45
N GLY A 84 16.66 15.98 -5.89
CA GLY A 84 17.68 14.94 -6.08
C GLY A 84 17.29 13.52 -5.64
N GLY A 85 16.26 13.36 -4.80
CA GLY A 85 15.74 12.05 -4.38
C GLY A 85 14.52 11.56 -5.16
N SER A 86 14.06 12.29 -6.18
CA SER A 86 12.80 12.01 -6.88
C SER A 86 12.80 10.72 -7.70
N HIS A 87 13.98 10.16 -7.96
CA HIS A 87 14.18 8.91 -8.70
C HIS A 87 13.90 7.65 -7.85
N ILE A 88 13.58 7.79 -6.56
CA ILE A 88 13.16 6.70 -5.68
C ILE A 88 11.65 6.82 -5.44
N SER A 89 10.89 5.78 -5.70
CA SER A 89 9.44 5.78 -5.46
C SER A 89 9.07 5.37 -4.04
N ASN A 90 7.88 5.78 -3.61
CA ASN A 90 7.19 5.26 -2.42
C ASN A 90 5.75 4.93 -2.78
N ALA A 91 5.16 3.99 -2.03
CA ALA A 91 3.76 3.62 -2.17
C ALA A 91 3.13 3.26 -0.83
N GLY A 92 1.83 3.51 -0.72
CA GLY A 92 0.99 3.05 0.39
C GLY A 92 -0.13 2.19 -0.16
N PHE A 93 -0.44 1.08 0.53
CA PHE A 93 -1.42 0.07 0.12
C PHE A 93 -2.48 -0.14 1.20
N VAL A 94 -3.74 -0.31 0.79
CA VAL A 94 -4.81 -0.87 1.61
C VAL A 94 -5.58 -1.88 0.78
N ALA A 95 -5.72 -3.10 1.30
CA ALA A 95 -6.41 -4.19 0.63
C ALA A 95 -7.38 -4.88 1.59
N ARG A 96 -8.56 -5.26 1.08
CA ARG A 96 -9.49 -6.12 1.79
C ARG A 96 -8.98 -7.56 1.76
N SER A 97 -9.04 -8.23 2.90
CA SER A 97 -8.66 -9.65 3.02
C SER A 97 -9.58 -10.55 2.22
N GLY A 98 -9.04 -11.68 1.72
CA GLY A 98 -9.82 -12.70 1.01
C GLY A 98 -9.96 -12.48 -0.50
N PHE A 99 -9.50 -11.32 -1.02
CA PHE A 99 -9.58 -10.98 -2.45
C PHE A 99 -8.27 -11.16 -3.21
N GLY A 100 -7.16 -11.53 -2.57
CA GLY A 100 -5.86 -11.61 -3.26
C GLY A 100 -5.29 -10.27 -3.76
N ALA A 101 -6.00 -9.15 -3.56
CA ALA A 101 -5.64 -7.84 -4.10
C ALA A 101 -4.28 -7.31 -3.65
N GLY A 102 -3.81 -7.68 -2.45
CA GLY A 102 -2.57 -7.14 -1.88
C GLY A 102 -1.33 -7.45 -2.72
N ARG A 103 -1.16 -8.70 -3.17
CA ARG A 103 -0.04 -9.09 -4.03
C ARG A 103 -0.16 -8.49 -5.42
N LEU A 104 -1.35 -8.61 -6.03
CA LEU A 104 -1.61 -8.06 -7.35
C LEU A 104 -1.28 -6.56 -7.42
N MET A 105 -1.80 -5.76 -6.49
CA MET A 105 -1.52 -4.32 -6.45
C MET A 105 -0.04 -4.01 -6.22
N ALA A 106 0.65 -4.81 -5.40
CA ALA A 106 2.07 -4.61 -5.17
C ALA A 106 2.90 -4.87 -6.44
N GLU A 107 2.59 -5.93 -7.18
CA GLU A 107 3.25 -6.26 -8.45
C GLU A 107 2.97 -5.19 -9.52
N GLU A 108 1.72 -4.71 -9.62
CA GLU A 108 1.36 -3.60 -10.51
C GLU A 108 2.06 -2.28 -10.13
N ALA A 109 2.15 -1.97 -8.84
CA ALA A 109 2.85 -0.76 -8.38
C ALA A 109 4.35 -0.80 -8.70
N LEU A 110 5.00 -1.96 -8.58
CA LEU A 110 6.41 -2.14 -8.95
C LEU A 110 6.62 -2.02 -10.46
N ALA A 111 5.75 -2.65 -11.26
CA ALA A 111 5.81 -2.57 -12.71
C ALA A 111 5.58 -1.12 -13.19
N GLU A 112 4.61 -0.42 -12.62
CA GLU A 112 4.34 0.98 -12.93
C GLU A 112 5.50 1.90 -12.51
N ALA A 113 6.07 1.68 -11.32
CA ALA A 113 7.23 2.45 -10.88
C ALA A 113 8.43 2.29 -11.84
N ALA A 114 8.69 1.06 -12.31
CA ALA A 114 9.73 0.81 -13.31
C ALA A 114 9.42 1.52 -14.65
N LYS A 115 8.18 1.45 -15.14
CA LYS A 115 7.74 2.15 -16.37
C LYS A 115 7.91 3.67 -16.27
N LEU A 116 7.70 4.24 -15.09
CA LEU A 116 7.88 5.67 -14.83
C LEU A 116 9.36 6.07 -14.63
N GLY A 117 10.30 5.13 -14.73
CA GLY A 117 11.73 5.40 -14.65
C GLY A 117 12.28 5.52 -13.22
N PHE A 118 11.53 5.10 -12.20
CA PHE A 118 12.07 5.03 -10.84
C PHE A 118 13.18 3.98 -10.76
N ARG A 119 14.28 4.31 -10.07
CA ARG A 119 15.43 3.39 -9.90
C ARG A 119 15.18 2.34 -8.82
N ALA A 120 14.43 2.70 -7.78
CA ALA A 120 14.08 1.82 -6.67
C ALA A 120 12.77 2.24 -6.02
N MET A 121 12.20 1.36 -5.20
CA MET A 121 11.10 1.66 -4.29
C MET A 121 11.56 1.54 -2.83
N GLN A 122 11.25 2.57 -2.04
CA GLN A 122 11.52 2.62 -0.61
C GLN A 122 10.22 2.74 0.18
N PHE A 123 10.06 1.88 1.19
CA PHE A 123 9.06 2.07 2.24
C PHE A 123 9.74 2.60 3.49
N ASN A 124 9.39 3.82 3.87
CA ASN A 124 10.03 4.52 5.00
C ASN A 124 9.62 3.96 6.36
N PHE A 125 8.41 3.39 6.45
CA PHE A 125 7.77 3.11 7.72
C PHE A 125 6.85 1.89 7.62
N VAL A 126 7.43 0.69 7.63
CA VAL A 126 6.67 -0.55 7.70
C VAL A 126 6.61 -1.01 9.15
N VAL A 127 5.45 -0.92 9.80
CA VAL A 127 5.28 -1.37 11.18
C VAL A 127 5.69 -2.83 11.33
N SER A 128 6.69 -3.12 12.16
CA SER A 128 7.29 -4.45 12.31
C SER A 128 6.28 -5.53 12.73
N SER A 129 5.26 -5.14 13.50
CA SER A 129 4.19 -6.02 13.95
C SER A 129 3.16 -6.38 12.87
N ASN A 130 3.19 -5.72 11.70
CA ASN A 130 2.39 -6.06 10.53
C ASN A 130 3.05 -7.19 9.72
N LEU A 131 3.11 -8.37 10.33
CA LEU A 131 3.81 -9.54 9.80
C LEU A 131 3.37 -9.92 8.37
N ARG A 132 2.09 -9.72 8.03
CA ARG A 132 1.55 -9.99 6.69
C ARG A 132 2.17 -9.08 5.64
N ALA A 133 2.27 -7.78 5.90
CA ALA A 133 2.90 -6.84 4.97
C ALA A 133 4.40 -7.10 4.86
N VAL A 134 5.09 -7.30 5.99
CA VAL A 134 6.53 -7.61 6.01
C VAL A 134 6.85 -8.85 5.18
N ALA A 135 6.06 -9.93 5.35
CA ALA A 135 6.23 -11.15 4.56
C ALA A 135 5.97 -10.92 3.06
N LEU A 136 4.93 -10.16 2.71
CA LEU A 136 4.63 -9.80 1.33
C LEU A 136 5.81 -9.04 0.70
N TRP A 137 6.30 -7.99 1.35
CA TRP A 137 7.41 -7.18 0.83
C TRP A 137 8.68 -8.01 0.64
N LYS A 138 9.05 -8.83 1.61
CA LYS A 138 10.19 -9.74 1.48
C LYS A 138 10.04 -10.69 0.28
N SER A 139 8.86 -11.27 0.10
CA SER A 139 8.58 -12.18 -1.02
C SER A 139 8.62 -11.51 -2.41
N LEU A 140 8.50 -10.17 -2.45
CA LEU A 140 8.62 -9.37 -3.68
C LEU A 140 10.06 -8.83 -3.88
N GLY A 141 11.00 -9.24 -3.03
CA GLY A 141 12.41 -8.87 -3.12
C GLY A 141 12.75 -7.55 -2.44
N PHE A 142 11.91 -7.04 -1.53
CA PHE A 142 12.32 -5.97 -0.63
C PHE A 142 13.25 -6.50 0.46
N ARG A 143 14.32 -5.77 0.73
CA ARG A 143 15.22 -6.00 1.87
C ARG A 143 14.97 -4.96 2.95
N VAL A 144 15.10 -5.35 4.21
CA VAL A 144 15.14 -4.40 5.34
C VAL A 144 16.52 -3.75 5.33
N ILE A 145 16.57 -2.42 5.23
CA ILE A 145 17.83 -1.65 5.23
C ILE A 145 18.06 -0.90 6.53
N GLY A 146 17.03 -0.79 7.37
CA GLY A 146 17.09 -0.15 8.67
C GLY A 146 15.90 -0.52 9.53
N THR A 147 16.09 -0.42 10.85
CA THR A 147 15.04 -0.60 11.86
C THR A 147 15.06 0.61 12.77
N LEU A 148 13.90 1.24 12.95
CA LEU A 148 13.67 2.36 13.85
C LEU A 148 13.06 1.81 15.15
N PRO A 149 13.86 1.69 16.24
CA PRO A 149 13.40 1.02 17.45
C PRO A 149 12.28 1.81 18.14
N GLY A 150 11.18 1.14 18.49
CA GLY A 150 10.05 1.74 19.21
C GLY A 150 9.35 2.90 18.49
N ALA A 151 9.57 3.06 17.18
CA ALA A 151 9.11 4.23 16.43
C ALA A 151 7.59 4.32 16.21
N PHE A 152 6.83 3.25 16.52
CA PHE A 152 5.39 3.20 16.35
C PHE A 152 4.67 2.84 17.64
N ASP A 153 3.80 3.74 18.12
CA ASP A 153 2.90 3.48 19.26
C ASP A 153 1.70 2.62 18.81
N HIS A 154 1.83 1.30 18.98
CA HIS A 154 0.80 0.35 18.56
C HIS A 154 -0.34 0.29 19.60
N PRO A 155 -1.62 0.45 19.20
CA PRO A 155 -2.76 0.56 20.12
C PRO A 155 -2.93 -0.57 21.15
N SER A 156 -2.39 -1.76 20.86
CA SER A 156 -2.46 -2.95 21.72
C SER A 156 -1.12 -3.59 22.05
N LYS A 157 -0.01 -3.10 21.48
CA LYS A 157 1.32 -3.74 21.63
C LYS A 157 2.37 -2.79 22.21
N GLY A 158 1.99 -1.56 22.55
CA GLY A 158 2.92 -0.51 22.96
C GLY A 158 3.84 -0.09 21.82
N TYR A 159 5.00 0.46 22.17
CA TYR A 159 5.99 0.86 21.19
C TYR A 159 6.59 -0.36 20.47
N VAL A 160 6.42 -0.41 19.16
CA VAL A 160 7.00 -1.42 18.27
C VAL A 160 7.88 -0.76 17.22
N ASP A 161 8.79 -1.53 16.65
CA ASP A 161 9.73 -1.00 15.65
C ASP A 161 9.03 -0.67 14.32
N ALA A 162 9.64 0.23 13.56
CA ALA A 162 9.32 0.44 12.15
C ALA A 162 10.51 0.06 11.27
N LEU A 163 10.25 -0.62 10.17
CA LEU A 163 11.27 -1.06 9.22
C LEU A 163 11.35 -0.08 8.05
N VAL A 164 12.57 0.25 7.64
CA VAL A 164 12.84 0.87 6.35
C VAL A 164 13.15 -0.25 5.37
N MET A 165 12.37 -0.36 4.30
CA MET A 165 12.51 -1.42 3.30
C MET A 165 12.84 -0.85 1.93
N TRP A 166 13.67 -1.56 1.16
CA TRP A 166 14.19 -1.13 -0.13
C TRP A 166 14.10 -2.25 -1.17
N LYS A 167 13.76 -1.88 -2.41
CA LYS A 167 13.84 -2.75 -3.57
C LYS A 167 14.34 -1.97 -4.78
N ASP A 168 15.44 -2.44 -5.37
CA ASP A 168 15.90 -1.95 -6.68
C ASP A 168 14.91 -2.38 -7.78
N LEU A 169 14.58 -1.45 -8.68
CA LEU A 169 13.66 -1.66 -9.81
C LEU A 169 14.41 -1.79 -11.14
N LEU A 170 15.58 -1.18 -11.23
CA LEU A 170 16.49 -1.33 -12.36
C LEU A 170 17.58 -2.38 -12.03
N PRO A 171 18.14 -3.05 -13.05
CA PRO A 171 19.33 -3.87 -12.86
C PRO A 171 20.47 -3.03 -12.27
N PRO A 172 21.36 -3.62 -11.45
CA PRO A 172 22.57 -2.95 -11.01
C PRO A 172 23.41 -2.50 -12.22
N GLY A 173 23.79 -1.22 -12.29
CA GLY A 173 24.75 -0.71 -13.29
C GLY A 173 24.18 0.11 -14.45
N VAL A 174 22.94 0.61 -14.37
CA VAL A 174 22.34 1.57 -15.32
C VAL A 174 22.25 2.98 -14.73
#